data_AF-A0AAD8I658-F1
#
_entry.id   AF-A0AAD8I658-F1
#
_cell.length_a   1.000
_cell.length_b   1.000
_cell.length_c   1.000
_cell.angle_alpha   90.00
_cell.angle_beta   90.00
_cell.angle_gamma   90.00
#
_symmetry.space_group_name_H-M   'P 1'
#
loop_
_entity.id
_entity.type
_entity.pdbx_description
1 polymer ?
#
loop_
_entity_poly.entity_id
_entity_poly.type
_entity_poly.pdbx_seq_one_letter_code
_entity_poly.pdbx_strand_id
1 'polypeptide(L)'
;MRMPRRQTSGQQIMLRTPEMSQQSTPEIAVINGVWKVGTIHDDGRIRVEVIKGVLEPSNKCSKQTSSIMFERLEPKGFTWKLVCKDTKLFFFEEFKKYFIWRQSDDLVYQAWIQSASHRYKDLCSRARDQLDNRIGKNVWLSWIEEWKTPECMAKTEIKRNNRKGGADVNEYPATHTGGSSSARKTTTLLADDYTRDPFNPELFLYTHTKNHDMKTFIDEKSAKIYEKIKALRDERSRPVDGSSTPRPVDENQLYYDALSGRNSRNKIYGIGSSQNLFYALSSSTIAHISNSSYPNSQDYEKLQTELKVMKERMKEMDAMQQRMKDMENLLARMSDNQNQ
;
A
#
# COMPACT_ATOMS: atom_id res chain seq x y z
N MET A 1 -11.12 60.35 16.28
CA MET A 1 -12.51 60.52 15.79
C MET A 1 -13.43 59.68 16.64
N ARG A 2 -14.32 60.33 17.39
CA ARG A 2 -15.34 59.74 18.27
C ARG A 2 -16.68 60.31 17.82
N MET A 3 -17.65 59.46 17.51
CA MET A 3 -19.07 59.81 17.32
C MET A 3 -19.95 58.64 17.82
N PRO A 4 -21.23 58.88 18.22
CA PRO A 4 -21.83 58.30 19.42
C PRO A 4 -23.11 57.45 19.20
N ARG A 5 -23.66 56.95 20.32
CA ARG A 5 -24.92 56.17 20.54
C ARG A 5 -26.23 56.85 20.08
N ARG A 6 -27.25 56.01 19.76
CA ARG A 6 -28.69 56.09 20.16
C ARG A 6 -29.39 54.77 19.73
N GLN A 7 -29.85 53.85 20.59
CA GLN A 7 -31.05 53.77 21.45
C GLN A 7 -32.45 53.98 20.79
N THR A 8 -33.11 52.83 20.54
CA THR A 8 -34.48 52.38 20.91
C THR A 8 -35.74 53.19 20.62
N SER A 9 -36.70 52.56 19.92
CA SER A 9 -38.14 52.38 20.27
C SER A 9 -38.74 51.40 19.22
N GLY A 10 -39.65 50.45 19.47
CA GLY A 10 -40.54 50.15 20.58
C GLY A 10 -41.96 49.95 20.01
N GLN A 11 -42.50 48.72 20.05
CA GLN A 11 -43.94 48.31 20.09
C GLN A 11 -44.14 46.95 19.37
N GLN A 12 -45.14 46.11 19.67
CA GLN A 12 -45.52 45.36 20.89
C GLN A 12 -46.59 44.35 20.42
N ILE A 13 -46.31 43.05 20.61
CA ILE A 13 -47.19 41.92 20.98
C ILE A 13 -48.58 41.76 20.28
N MET A 14 -48.81 40.57 19.70
CA MET A 14 -50.07 39.83 19.89
C MET A 14 -49.76 38.33 20.08
N LEU A 15 -50.17 37.80 21.24
CA LEU A 15 -50.20 36.39 21.60
C LEU A 15 -51.62 35.84 21.34
N ARG A 16 -51.75 34.71 20.63
CA ARG A 16 -52.85 33.75 20.83
C ARG A 16 -52.46 32.34 20.32
N THR A 17 -52.48 31.39 21.24
CA THR A 17 -52.32 29.91 21.16
C THR A 17 -53.62 29.22 20.68
N PRO A 18 -53.76 27.87 20.65
CA PRO A 18 -52.87 26.74 20.27
C PRO A 18 -53.58 25.75 19.28
N GLU A 19 -52.97 24.59 18.98
CA GLU A 19 -53.60 23.23 18.96
C GLU A 19 -53.19 22.31 17.78
N MET A 20 -53.33 21.01 18.03
CA MET A 20 -52.60 19.84 17.57
C MET A 20 -52.81 19.41 16.11
N SER A 21 -51.79 18.81 15.51
CA SER A 21 -51.98 17.64 14.64
C SER A 21 -50.75 16.73 14.70
N GLN A 22 -50.95 15.54 15.27
CA GLN A 22 -50.07 14.39 15.07
C GLN A 22 -50.33 13.85 13.67
N GLN A 23 -49.30 13.78 12.83
CA GLN A 23 -49.25 12.79 11.76
C GLN A 23 -47.89 12.12 11.73
N SER A 24 -47.95 10.82 11.97
CA SER A 24 -46.84 9.89 12.00
C SER A 24 -46.55 9.36 10.59
N THR A 25 -45.26 9.08 10.35
CA THR A 25 -44.69 8.06 9.45
C THR A 25 -44.54 8.41 7.94
N PRO A 26 -43.79 7.61 7.16
CA PRO A 26 -42.32 7.62 7.11
C PRO A 26 -41.80 7.63 5.65
N GLU A 27 -40.57 8.05 5.37
CA GLU A 27 -39.95 7.71 4.07
C GLU A 27 -38.45 7.51 4.20
N ILE A 28 -38.10 6.38 4.83
CA ILE A 28 -36.90 5.63 4.47
C ILE A 28 -37.29 4.76 3.28
N ALA A 29 -36.85 5.13 2.07
CA ALA A 29 -36.46 4.24 0.97
C ALA A 29 -36.09 5.09 -0.27
N VAL A 30 -34.80 5.25 -0.64
CA VAL A 30 -34.10 4.44 -1.67
C VAL A 30 -34.48 4.99 -3.08
N ILE A 31 -33.62 5.46 -3.99
CA ILE A 31 -32.41 4.87 -4.61
C ILE A 31 -31.63 6.01 -5.30
N ASN A 32 -30.32 6.09 -5.05
CA ASN A 32 -29.33 6.33 -6.11
C ASN A 32 -28.04 5.62 -5.65
N GLY A 33 -28.05 4.30 -5.80
CA GLY A 33 -27.08 3.34 -5.26
C GLY A 33 -25.72 3.38 -5.91
N VAL A 34 -25.12 4.56 -6.02
CA VAL A 34 -23.72 4.71 -6.41
C VAL A 34 -22.87 4.47 -5.18
N TRP A 35 -22.16 3.34 -5.18
CA TRP A 35 -21.15 3.06 -4.16
C TRP A 35 -20.03 4.09 -4.26
N LYS A 36 -20.04 5.05 -3.33
CA LYS A 36 -19.07 6.12 -3.28
C LYS A 36 -18.14 5.93 -2.09
N VAL A 37 -16.88 5.61 -2.37
CA VAL A 37 -15.83 5.44 -1.35
C VAL A 37 -15.76 6.68 -0.44
N GLY A 38 -15.65 6.45 0.87
CA GLY A 38 -15.54 7.48 1.89
C GLY A 38 -16.85 8.08 2.39
N THR A 39 -17.99 7.72 1.78
CA THR A 39 -19.35 8.07 2.26
C THR A 39 -19.86 7.09 3.31
N ILE A 40 -20.88 7.49 4.06
CA ILE A 40 -21.52 6.67 5.10
C ILE A 40 -22.55 5.76 4.45
N HIS A 41 -22.50 4.48 4.80
CA HIS A 41 -23.45 3.43 4.45
C HIS A 41 -24.65 3.45 5.39
N ASP A 42 -25.74 2.80 5.00
CA ASP A 42 -27.04 2.87 5.67
C ASP A 42 -27.00 2.27 7.09
N ASP A 43 -26.00 1.45 7.38
CA ASP A 43 -25.71 0.89 8.72
C ASP A 43 -24.76 1.76 9.57
N GLY A 44 -24.45 2.98 9.11
CA GLY A 44 -23.57 3.93 9.78
C GLY A 44 -22.08 3.74 9.53
N ARG A 45 -21.65 2.69 8.81
CA ARG A 45 -20.23 2.43 8.52
C ARG A 45 -19.73 3.21 7.31
N ILE A 46 -18.44 3.47 7.24
CA ILE A 46 -17.84 4.18 6.10
C ILE A 46 -17.52 3.19 4.98
N ARG A 47 -17.96 3.49 3.76
CA ARG A 47 -17.65 2.70 2.55
C ARG A 47 -16.15 2.79 2.24
N VAL A 48 -15.47 1.65 2.16
CA VAL A 48 -14.06 1.55 1.81
C VAL A 48 -13.83 0.56 0.68
N GLU A 49 -12.77 0.80 -0.08
CA GLU A 49 -12.30 -0.12 -1.13
C GLU A 49 -10.78 -0.17 -1.18
N VAL A 50 -10.26 -1.30 -1.61
CA VAL A 50 -8.86 -1.50 -1.99
C VAL A 50 -8.70 -1.07 -3.44
N ILE A 51 -8.07 0.09 -3.63
CA ILE A 51 -7.78 0.67 -4.94
C ILE A 51 -6.26 0.69 -5.15
N LYS A 52 -5.79 -0.05 -6.15
CA LYS A 52 -4.35 -0.25 -6.44
C LYS A 52 -3.58 -0.72 -5.19
N GLY A 53 -4.16 -1.69 -4.46
CA GLY A 53 -3.57 -2.32 -3.28
C GLY A 53 -3.62 -1.51 -1.97
N VAL A 54 -4.33 -0.39 -1.94
CA VAL A 54 -4.42 0.49 -0.76
C VAL A 54 -5.88 0.73 -0.39
N LEU A 55 -6.17 0.76 0.92
CA LEU A 55 -7.49 1.12 1.43
C LEU A 55 -7.77 2.60 1.22
N GLU A 56 -8.92 2.90 0.60
CA GLU A 56 -9.45 4.24 0.45
C GLU A 56 -10.77 4.41 1.22
N PRO A 57 -11.00 5.57 1.88
CA PRO A 57 -10.09 6.72 1.96
C PRO A 57 -8.97 6.50 2.99
N SER A 58 -7.72 6.55 2.53
CA SER A 58 -6.53 6.12 3.29
C SER A 58 -6.39 6.80 4.65
N ASN A 59 -6.65 8.11 4.72
CA ASN A 59 -6.53 8.88 5.95
C ASN A 59 -7.52 8.42 7.04
N LYS A 60 -8.79 8.17 6.67
CA LYS A 60 -9.81 7.72 7.65
C LYS A 60 -9.46 6.32 8.16
N CYS A 61 -9.12 5.40 7.27
CA CYS A 61 -8.71 4.05 7.63
C CYS A 61 -7.48 4.07 8.55
N SER A 62 -6.45 4.84 8.20
CA SER A 62 -5.22 4.97 8.97
C SER A 62 -5.44 5.54 10.38
N LYS A 63 -6.26 6.61 10.49
CA LYS A 63 -6.60 7.22 11.78
C LYS A 63 -7.36 6.23 12.67
N GLN A 64 -8.38 5.57 12.12
CA GLN A 64 -9.17 4.61 12.88
C GLN A 64 -8.34 3.41 13.33
N THR A 65 -7.53 2.84 12.44
CA THR A 65 -6.58 1.76 12.78
C THR A 65 -5.62 2.18 13.88
N SER A 66 -5.15 3.43 13.87
CA SER A 66 -4.28 3.95 14.96
C SER A 66 -5.03 4.04 16.29
N SER A 67 -6.31 4.37 16.28
CA SER A 67 -7.15 4.43 17.49
C SER A 67 -7.34 3.04 18.08
N ILE A 68 -7.72 2.07 17.23
CA ILE A 68 -7.97 0.68 17.60
C ILE A 68 -6.75 0.03 18.27
N MET A 69 -5.53 0.35 17.81
CA MET A 69 -4.30 -0.21 18.39
C MET A 69 -4.16 0.06 19.88
N PHE A 70 -4.67 1.20 20.38
CA PHE A 70 -4.58 1.52 21.81
C PHE A 70 -5.53 0.70 22.67
N GLU A 71 -6.55 0.05 22.08
CA GLU A 71 -7.52 -0.76 22.83
C GLU A 71 -6.89 -2.04 23.38
N ARG A 72 -5.84 -2.56 22.72
CA ARG A 72 -5.19 -3.81 23.13
C ARG A 72 -3.71 -3.83 22.77
N LEU A 73 -2.87 -3.31 23.67
CA LEU A 73 -1.41 -3.40 23.55
C LEU A 73 -0.83 -4.46 24.47
N GLU A 74 0.16 -5.19 23.95
CA GLU A 74 0.80 -6.32 24.65
C GLU A 74 2.20 -5.94 25.14
N PRO A 75 2.63 -6.40 26.34
CA PRO A 75 3.99 -6.14 26.83
C PRO A 75 5.09 -6.64 25.87
N LYS A 76 4.91 -7.80 25.26
CA LYS A 76 5.88 -8.33 24.27
C LYS A 76 5.73 -7.73 22.87
N GLY A 77 4.71 -6.88 22.66
CA GLY A 77 4.34 -6.30 21.37
C GLY A 77 5.18 -5.11 20.93
N PHE A 78 6.45 -4.96 21.31
CA PHE A 78 7.24 -3.77 20.98
C PHE A 78 7.61 -3.64 19.48
N THR A 79 7.21 -4.61 18.65
CA THR A 79 7.17 -4.52 17.19
C THR A 79 5.93 -5.24 16.64
N TRP A 80 5.44 -4.82 15.47
CA TRP A 80 4.27 -5.45 14.81
C TRP A 80 4.43 -6.97 14.61
N LYS A 81 5.66 -7.44 14.39
CA LYS A 81 5.94 -8.88 14.21
C LYS A 81 5.63 -9.67 15.49
N LEU A 82 5.93 -9.10 16.65
CA LEU A 82 5.77 -9.75 17.95
C LEU A 82 4.35 -9.65 18.52
N VAL A 83 3.51 -8.76 17.98
CA VAL A 83 2.08 -8.76 18.30
C VAL A 83 1.47 -10.09 17.87
N CYS A 84 0.79 -10.77 18.80
CA CYS A 84 0.24 -12.10 18.52
C CYS A 84 -0.88 -12.05 17.46
N LYS A 85 -1.19 -13.22 16.89
CA LYS A 85 -2.24 -13.34 15.85
C LYS A 85 -3.60 -12.90 16.38
N ASP A 86 -3.94 -13.28 17.61
CA ASP A 86 -5.25 -12.97 18.21
C ASP A 86 -5.46 -11.46 18.38
N THR A 87 -4.41 -10.72 18.76
CA THR A 87 -4.49 -9.26 18.87
C THR A 87 -4.57 -8.58 17.50
N LYS A 88 -3.90 -9.11 16.48
CA LYS A 88 -4.05 -8.62 15.09
C LYS A 88 -5.47 -8.88 14.56
N LEU A 89 -6.04 -10.05 14.83
CA LEU A 89 -7.42 -10.39 14.48
C LEU A 89 -8.40 -9.47 15.21
N PHE A 90 -8.21 -9.27 16.52
CA PHE A 90 -8.99 -8.32 17.31
C PHE A 90 -9.00 -6.92 16.67
N PHE A 91 -7.84 -6.38 16.31
CA PHE A 91 -7.77 -5.07 15.65
C PHE A 91 -8.53 -5.03 14.32
N PHE A 92 -8.54 -6.12 13.55
CA PHE A 92 -9.27 -6.16 12.29
C PHE A 92 -10.78 -6.30 12.49
N GLU A 93 -11.21 -7.07 13.49
CA GLU A 93 -12.63 -7.17 13.87
C GLU A 93 -13.16 -5.84 14.41
N GLU A 94 -12.37 -5.10 15.19
CA GLU A 94 -12.73 -3.72 15.57
C GLU A 94 -12.80 -2.81 14.33
N PHE A 95 -11.91 -2.98 13.36
CA PHE A 95 -11.93 -2.20 12.11
C PHE A 95 -13.23 -2.43 11.31
N LYS A 96 -13.75 -3.67 11.25
CA LYS A 96 -15.02 -4.02 10.58
C LYS A 96 -16.25 -3.31 11.15
N LYS A 97 -16.19 -2.87 12.41
CA LYS A 97 -17.30 -2.12 13.04
C LYS A 97 -17.45 -0.70 12.48
N TYR A 98 -16.38 -0.12 11.95
CA TYR A 98 -16.37 1.25 11.45
C TYR A 98 -16.46 1.34 9.92
N PHE A 99 -16.10 0.26 9.21
CA PHE A 99 -15.96 0.26 7.76
C PHE A 99 -16.74 -0.89 7.13
N ILE A 100 -17.18 -0.65 5.90
CA ILE A 100 -17.88 -1.64 5.07
C ILE A 100 -17.30 -1.63 3.66
N TRP A 101 -17.23 -2.80 3.03
CA TRP A 101 -16.66 -3.01 1.70
C TRP A 101 -17.45 -4.05 0.91
N ARG A 102 -17.30 -4.02 -0.42
CA ARG A 102 -17.86 -5.03 -1.35
C ARG A 102 -16.88 -6.13 -1.74
N GLN A 103 -15.59 -5.86 -1.58
CA GLN A 103 -14.51 -6.79 -1.93
C GLN A 103 -14.40 -7.93 -0.90
N SER A 104 -13.60 -8.95 -1.19
CA SER A 104 -13.38 -10.03 -0.22
C SER A 104 -12.65 -9.52 1.03
N ASP A 105 -13.00 -10.10 2.18
CA ASP A 105 -12.31 -9.85 3.45
C ASP A 105 -10.81 -10.09 3.34
N ASP A 106 -10.39 -11.11 2.60
CA ASP A 106 -8.97 -11.41 2.38
C ASP A 106 -8.25 -10.25 1.69
N LEU A 107 -8.83 -9.68 0.63
CA LEU A 107 -8.22 -8.56 -0.09
C LEU A 107 -8.10 -7.32 0.80
N VAL A 108 -9.17 -7.02 1.55
CA VAL A 108 -9.22 -5.89 2.49
C VAL A 108 -8.25 -6.10 3.64
N TYR A 109 -8.17 -7.31 4.20
CA TYR A 109 -7.25 -7.66 5.26
C TYR A 109 -5.80 -7.51 4.82
N GLN A 110 -5.43 -7.93 3.61
CA GLN A 110 -4.07 -7.75 3.09
C GLN A 110 -3.70 -6.27 2.89
N ALA A 111 -4.64 -5.44 2.43
CA ALA A 111 -4.40 -3.99 2.34
C ALA A 111 -4.34 -3.33 3.74
N TRP A 112 -5.21 -3.78 4.65
CA TRP A 112 -5.29 -3.31 6.02
C TRP A 112 -4.02 -3.65 6.80
N ILE A 113 -3.51 -4.89 6.72
CA ILE A 113 -2.35 -5.33 7.49
C ILE A 113 -1.08 -4.55 7.10
N GLN A 114 -0.97 -4.16 5.83
CA GLN A 114 0.09 -3.27 5.37
C GLN A 114 -0.02 -1.92 6.07
N SER A 115 -1.20 -1.31 6.06
CA SER A 115 -1.44 -0.03 6.76
C SER A 115 -1.20 -0.16 8.27
N ALA A 116 -1.78 -1.17 8.91
CA ALA A 116 -1.66 -1.43 10.34
C ALA A 116 -0.19 -1.62 10.76
N SER A 117 0.60 -2.40 10.03
CA SER A 117 2.01 -2.58 10.34
C SER A 117 2.81 -1.27 10.33
N HIS A 118 2.51 -0.37 9.38
CA HIS A 118 3.13 0.97 9.31
C HIS A 118 2.69 1.85 10.49
N ARG A 119 1.39 1.88 10.79
CA ARG A 119 0.83 2.66 11.92
C ARG A 119 1.34 2.17 13.26
N TYR A 120 1.49 0.87 13.44
CA TYR A 120 2.06 0.28 14.65
C TYR A 120 3.54 0.63 14.81
N LYS A 121 4.31 0.60 13.71
CA LYS A 121 5.70 1.05 13.73
C LYS A 121 5.83 2.52 14.15
N ASP A 122 4.95 3.39 13.65
CA ASP A 122 4.92 4.79 14.03
C ASP A 122 4.55 4.96 15.51
N LEU A 123 3.58 4.19 16.01
CA LEU A 123 3.20 4.14 17.42
C LEU A 123 4.40 3.78 18.30
N CYS A 124 5.09 2.67 18.01
CA CYS A 124 6.27 2.25 18.76
C CYS A 124 7.42 3.27 18.66
N SER A 125 7.57 3.95 17.52
CA SER A 125 8.59 4.99 17.37
C SER A 125 8.30 6.17 18.29
N ARG A 126 7.07 6.68 18.29
CA ARG A 126 6.67 7.80 19.16
C ARG A 126 6.76 7.43 20.63
N ALA A 127 6.30 6.22 20.98
CA ALA A 127 6.37 5.70 22.33
C ALA A 127 7.82 5.60 22.84
N ARG A 128 8.82 5.44 21.96
CA ARG A 128 10.23 5.44 22.35
C ARG A 128 10.72 6.84 22.75
N ASP A 129 10.21 7.87 22.09
CA ASP A 129 10.61 9.25 22.35
C ASP A 129 9.83 9.86 23.52
N GLN A 130 8.52 9.59 23.59
CA GLN A 130 7.62 10.10 24.62
C GLN A 130 6.50 9.11 24.92
N LEU A 131 6.22 8.88 26.20
CA LEU A 131 5.08 8.07 26.64
C LEU A 131 3.75 8.74 26.22
N ASP A 132 2.96 8.02 25.44
CA ASP A 132 1.56 8.35 25.16
C ASP A 132 0.69 7.85 26.32
N ASN A 133 -0.19 8.71 26.84
CA ASN A 133 -1.04 8.42 27.99
C ASN A 133 -2.02 7.24 27.77
N ARG A 134 -2.27 6.86 26.51
CA ARG A 134 -3.11 5.71 26.16
C ARG A 134 -2.36 4.38 26.23
N ILE A 135 -1.04 4.41 26.35
CA ILE A 135 -0.24 3.19 26.52
C ILE A 135 -0.15 2.88 28.01
N GLY A 136 -0.60 1.69 28.39
CA GLY A 136 -0.47 1.20 29.76
C GLY A 136 1.00 1.21 30.22
N LYS A 137 1.26 1.74 31.43
CA LYS A 137 2.63 1.88 31.95
C LYS A 137 3.40 0.56 31.96
N ASN A 138 2.74 -0.53 32.31
CA ASN A 138 3.33 -1.88 32.30
C ASN A 138 3.80 -2.30 30.91
N VAL A 139 3.01 -2.01 29.86
CA VAL A 139 3.37 -2.30 28.47
C VAL A 139 4.55 -1.46 28.04
N TRP A 140 4.49 -0.15 28.32
CA TRP A 140 5.55 0.77 27.92
C TRP A 140 6.89 0.47 28.60
N LEU A 141 6.89 0.16 29.91
CA LEU A 141 8.10 -0.23 30.64
C LEU A 141 8.75 -1.48 30.04
N SER A 142 7.95 -2.50 29.71
CA SER A 142 8.43 -3.71 29.04
C SER A 142 9.05 -3.39 27.67
N TRP A 143 8.46 -2.46 26.90
CA TRP A 143 9.04 -2.04 25.61
C TRP A 143 10.37 -1.28 25.78
N ILE A 144 10.49 -0.46 26.82
CA ILE A 144 11.71 0.30 27.11
C ILE A 144 12.86 -0.64 27.48
N GLU A 145 12.60 -1.67 28.29
CA GLU A 145 13.60 -2.69 28.63
C GLU A 145 14.15 -3.36 27.37
N GLU A 146 13.26 -3.75 26.45
CA GLU A 146 13.63 -4.37 25.17
C GLU A 146 14.40 -3.41 24.24
N TRP A 147 14.00 -2.14 24.16
CA TRP A 147 14.69 -1.15 23.32
C TRP A 147 16.07 -0.75 23.84
N LYS A 148 16.32 -0.91 25.15
CA LYS A 148 17.63 -0.66 25.77
C LYS A 148 18.59 -1.84 25.66
N THR A 149 18.16 -2.98 25.12
CA THR A 149 19.06 -4.11 24.88
C THR A 149 20.17 -3.71 23.90
N PRO A 150 21.43 -4.17 24.11
CA PRO A 150 22.54 -3.85 23.22
C PRO A 150 22.26 -4.22 21.75
N GLU A 151 21.57 -5.34 21.52
CA GLU A 151 21.19 -5.80 20.18
C GLU A 151 20.25 -4.80 19.48
N CYS A 152 19.23 -4.29 20.19
CA CYS A 152 18.27 -3.35 19.64
C CYS A 152 18.90 -1.98 19.35
N MET A 153 19.79 -1.52 20.23
CA MET A 153 20.57 -0.30 20.03
C MET A 153 21.50 -0.41 18.82
N ALA A 154 22.26 -1.51 18.70
CA ALA A 154 23.14 -1.74 17.56
C ALA A 154 22.37 -1.75 16.22
N LYS A 155 21.22 -2.44 16.17
CA LYS A 155 20.33 -2.44 14.99
C LYS A 155 19.80 -1.04 14.65
N THR A 156 19.51 -0.23 15.67
CA THR A 156 19.03 1.14 15.49
C THR A 156 20.12 2.04 14.95
N GLU A 157 21.35 1.92 15.46
CA GLU A 157 22.51 2.68 15.01
C GLU A 157 22.86 2.37 13.55
N ILE A 158 22.88 1.09 13.17
CA ILE A 158 23.07 0.67 11.78
C ILE A 158 21.99 1.30 10.87
N LYS A 159 20.72 1.27 11.29
CA LYS A 159 19.63 1.88 10.51
C LYS A 159 19.77 3.40 10.42
N ARG A 160 20.22 4.06 11.48
CA ARG A 160 20.48 5.50 11.50
C ARG A 160 21.59 5.86 10.52
N ASN A 161 22.69 5.11 10.53
CA ASN A 161 23.82 5.33 9.62
C ASN A 161 23.45 5.01 8.16
N ASN A 162 22.63 3.99 7.92
CA ASN A 162 22.08 3.72 6.59
C ASN A 162 21.20 4.86 6.06
N ARG A 163 20.45 5.55 6.92
CA ARG A 163 19.66 6.73 6.52
C ARG A 163 20.52 7.94 6.17
N LYS A 164 21.73 8.04 6.76
CA LYS A 164 22.72 9.07 6.41
C LYS A 164 23.36 8.82 5.04
N GLY A 165 23.19 7.64 4.44
CA GLY A 165 23.76 7.34 3.11
C GLY A 165 25.29 7.44 3.05
N GLY A 166 25.98 7.32 4.20
CA GLY A 166 27.43 7.52 4.29
C GLY A 166 27.89 8.98 4.38
N ALA A 167 26.99 9.96 4.47
CA ALA A 167 27.34 11.36 4.68
C ALA A 167 27.87 11.60 6.11
N ASP A 168 28.99 12.29 6.21
CA ASP A 168 29.56 12.73 7.48
C ASP A 168 28.89 14.06 7.88
N VAL A 169 28.14 14.01 8.98
CA VAL A 169 27.64 15.14 9.79
C VAL A 169 26.81 16.25 9.09
N ASN A 170 25.61 16.47 9.63
CA ASN A 170 24.75 17.66 9.55
C ASN A 170 24.07 18.07 8.24
N GLU A 171 24.41 17.51 7.08
CA GLU A 171 23.62 17.72 5.86
C GLU A 171 22.98 16.41 5.41
N TYR A 172 21.68 16.27 5.63
CA TYR A 172 20.87 15.21 5.06
C TYR A 172 20.24 15.75 3.78
N PRO A 173 20.88 15.64 2.60
CA PRO A 173 20.26 16.10 1.37
C PRO A 173 18.98 15.29 1.15
N ALA A 174 17.84 15.98 1.08
CA ALA A 174 16.57 15.35 0.77
C ALA A 174 16.67 14.67 -0.60
N THR A 175 16.26 13.41 -0.67
CA THR A 175 16.28 12.63 -1.92
C THR A 175 15.04 12.85 -2.79
N HIS A 176 14.05 13.62 -2.31
CA HIS A 176 12.85 14.05 -3.02
C HIS A 176 12.24 15.29 -2.31
N THR A 177 11.50 16.12 -3.04
CA THR A 177 10.84 17.34 -2.56
C THR A 177 9.39 17.15 -2.13
N GLY A 178 8.87 15.92 -2.14
CA GLY A 178 7.47 15.63 -1.78
C GLY A 178 7.10 15.94 -0.32
N GLY A 179 8.08 16.06 0.58
CA GLY A 179 7.85 16.34 1.99
C GLY A 179 6.91 15.31 2.64
N SER A 180 5.93 15.78 3.42
CA SER A 180 4.91 14.91 4.04
C SER A 180 3.77 14.52 3.09
N SER A 181 3.74 15.03 1.85
CA SER A 181 2.72 14.65 0.87
C SER A 181 3.01 13.25 0.32
N SER A 182 2.02 12.37 0.42
CA SER A 182 2.12 11.05 -0.19
C SER A 182 2.17 11.17 -1.71
N ALA A 183 2.91 10.28 -2.37
CA ALA A 183 3.01 10.29 -3.82
C ALA A 183 1.66 10.04 -4.54
N ARG A 184 0.67 9.39 -3.90
CA ARG A 184 -0.72 9.31 -4.41
C ARG A 184 -1.43 10.66 -4.41
N LYS A 185 -1.27 11.45 -3.34
CA LYS A 185 -1.80 12.82 -3.27
C LYS A 185 -1.20 13.68 -4.38
N THR A 186 0.13 13.61 -4.55
CA THR A 186 0.81 14.30 -5.65
C THR A 186 0.32 13.85 -7.02
N THR A 187 0.09 12.54 -7.20
CA THR A 187 -0.48 12.00 -8.45
C THR A 187 -1.89 12.56 -8.71
N THR A 188 -2.73 12.66 -7.68
CA THR A 188 -4.10 13.20 -7.83
C THR A 188 -4.05 14.67 -8.22
N LEU A 189 -3.17 15.46 -7.58
CA LEU A 189 -2.95 16.86 -7.95
C LEU A 189 -2.51 17.01 -9.41
N LEU A 190 -1.52 16.22 -9.83
CA LEU A 190 -1.07 16.21 -11.22
C LEU A 190 -2.17 15.74 -12.19
N ALA A 191 -3.04 14.82 -11.75
CA ALA A 191 -4.13 14.34 -12.59
C ALA A 191 -5.18 15.42 -12.84
N ASP A 192 -5.49 16.21 -11.80
CA ASP A 192 -6.38 17.37 -11.91
C ASP A 192 -5.76 18.44 -12.82
N ASP A 193 -4.47 18.74 -12.65
CA ASP A 193 -3.74 19.73 -13.46
C ASP A 193 -3.65 19.33 -14.94
N TYR A 194 -3.41 18.05 -15.23
CA TYR A 194 -3.29 17.54 -16.60
C TYR A 194 -4.61 17.08 -17.20
N THR A 195 -5.70 17.02 -16.41
CA THR A 195 -6.98 16.40 -16.78
C THR A 195 -6.86 14.94 -17.24
N ARG A 196 -5.79 14.25 -16.83
CA ARG A 196 -5.50 12.83 -17.10
C ARG A 196 -4.58 12.26 -16.03
N ASP A 197 -4.57 10.94 -15.83
CA ASP A 197 -3.58 10.30 -14.96
C ASP A 197 -2.14 10.67 -15.41
N PRO A 198 -1.26 11.11 -14.49
CA PRO A 198 0.12 11.43 -14.83
C PRO A 198 0.91 10.15 -15.12
N PHE A 199 1.95 10.27 -15.93
CA PHE A 199 2.91 9.19 -16.13
C PHE A 199 3.98 9.19 -15.04
N ASN A 200 4.64 8.06 -14.85
CA ASN A 200 5.68 7.92 -13.85
C ASN A 200 6.86 8.90 -14.03
N PRO A 201 7.39 9.16 -15.25
CA PRO A 201 8.39 10.21 -15.45
C PRO A 201 7.94 11.60 -14.98
N GLU A 202 6.66 11.93 -15.10
CA GLU A 202 6.10 13.24 -14.70
C GLU A 202 6.07 13.37 -13.18
N LEU A 203 5.60 12.32 -12.48
CA LEU A 203 5.65 12.27 -11.02
C LEU A 203 7.10 12.32 -10.52
N PHE A 204 8.01 11.59 -11.17
CA PHE A 204 9.42 11.58 -10.83
C PHE A 204 10.02 12.99 -10.96
N LEU A 205 9.81 13.66 -12.10
CA LEU A 205 10.27 15.02 -12.34
C LEU A 205 9.73 16.00 -11.30
N TYR A 206 8.42 15.94 -11.01
CA TYR A 206 7.79 16.80 -10.01
C TYR A 206 8.38 16.60 -8.60
N THR A 207 8.66 15.35 -8.22
CA THR A 207 9.13 14.99 -6.86
C THR A 207 10.64 15.07 -6.67
N HIS A 208 11.44 15.16 -7.75
CA HIS A 208 12.91 15.21 -7.67
C HIS A 208 13.48 16.55 -8.16
N THR A 209 12.63 17.57 -8.32
CA THR A 209 13.02 18.94 -8.65
C THR A 209 12.69 19.92 -7.52
N LYS A 210 13.51 20.96 -7.38
CA LYS A 210 13.37 22.00 -6.36
C LYS A 210 12.08 22.77 -6.58
N ASN A 211 11.30 22.97 -5.52
CA ASN A 211 10.03 23.72 -5.56
C ASN A 211 9.08 23.28 -6.69
N HIS A 212 9.19 22.03 -7.15
CA HIS A 212 8.41 21.50 -8.27
C HIS A 212 8.58 22.30 -9.58
N ASP A 213 9.73 22.94 -9.78
CA ASP A 213 10.03 23.76 -10.96
C ASP A 213 10.21 22.95 -12.25
N MET A 214 10.28 21.62 -12.15
CA MET A 214 10.50 20.66 -13.24
C MET A 214 11.81 20.86 -14.01
N LYS A 215 12.78 21.60 -13.43
CA LYS A 215 14.04 21.98 -14.07
C LYS A 215 15.25 21.67 -13.20
N THR A 216 15.22 22.08 -11.94
CA THR A 216 16.39 22.03 -11.06
C THR A 216 16.35 20.79 -10.20
N PHE A 217 17.09 19.75 -10.58
CA PHE A 217 17.18 18.54 -9.78
C PHE A 217 17.83 18.78 -8.41
N ILE A 218 17.35 18.06 -7.40
CA ILE A 218 17.89 18.10 -6.04
C ILE A 218 19.18 17.29 -5.87
N ASP A 219 19.39 16.31 -6.75
CA ASP A 219 20.55 15.44 -6.72
C ASP A 219 20.99 15.04 -8.14
N GLU A 220 22.30 14.77 -8.29
CA GLU A 220 22.92 14.45 -9.58
C GLU A 220 22.41 13.13 -10.17
N LYS A 221 22.04 12.16 -9.32
CA LYS A 221 21.56 10.86 -9.76
C LYS A 221 20.19 10.98 -10.42
N SER A 222 19.28 11.76 -9.85
CA SER A 222 17.97 12.05 -10.44
C SER A 222 18.09 12.76 -11.79
N ALA A 223 19.03 13.70 -11.92
CA ALA A 223 19.32 14.35 -13.20
C ALA A 223 19.79 13.35 -14.26
N LYS A 224 20.78 12.50 -13.95
CA LYS A 224 21.29 11.46 -14.86
C LYS A 224 20.20 10.48 -15.31
N ILE A 225 19.31 10.09 -14.39
CA ILE A 225 18.19 9.21 -14.71
C ILE A 225 17.23 9.88 -15.68
N TYR A 226 16.92 11.16 -15.45
CA TYR A 226 16.01 11.90 -16.33
C TYR A 226 16.61 12.14 -17.73
N GLU A 227 17.93 12.37 -17.83
CA GLU A 227 18.61 12.40 -19.13
C GLU A 227 18.48 11.06 -19.88
N LYS A 228 18.64 9.93 -19.19
CA LYS A 228 18.45 8.60 -19.80
C LYS A 228 17.01 8.37 -20.26
N ILE A 229 16.02 8.84 -19.49
CA ILE A 229 14.60 8.83 -19.88
C ILE A 229 14.40 9.62 -21.17
N LYS A 230 14.94 10.86 -21.26
CA LYS A 230 14.85 11.67 -22.47
C LYS A 230 15.49 11.00 -23.69
N ALA A 231 16.71 10.48 -23.53
CA ALA A 231 17.41 9.79 -24.62
C ALA A 231 16.62 8.58 -25.15
N LEU A 232 16.05 7.76 -24.25
CA LEU A 232 15.20 6.64 -24.63
C LEU A 232 13.89 7.08 -25.29
N ARG A 233 13.32 8.22 -24.87
CA ARG A 233 12.12 8.78 -25.50
C ARG A 233 12.41 9.19 -26.93
N ASP A 234 13.52 9.88 -27.15
CA ASP A 234 13.95 10.34 -28.47
C ASP A 234 14.24 9.16 -29.40
N GLU A 235 14.85 8.08 -28.89
CA GLU A 235 15.09 6.85 -29.65
C GLU A 235 13.78 6.13 -30.03
N ARG A 236 12.85 5.96 -29.08
CA ARG A 236 11.60 5.22 -29.29
C ARG A 236 10.56 5.97 -30.09
N SER A 237 10.62 7.31 -30.08
CA SER A 237 9.70 8.16 -30.85
C SER A 237 10.07 8.24 -32.33
N ARG A 238 11.24 7.71 -32.75
CA ARG A 238 11.68 7.76 -34.15
C ARG A 238 10.66 7.09 -35.07
N PRO A 239 10.24 7.75 -36.16
CA PRO A 239 9.32 7.16 -37.11
C PRO A 239 9.90 5.86 -37.72
N VAL A 240 9.01 4.97 -38.15
CA VAL A 240 9.40 3.84 -39.00
C VAL A 240 9.79 4.40 -40.37
N ASP A 241 10.79 3.82 -41.03
CA ASP A 241 11.14 4.18 -42.41
C ASP A 241 9.87 4.21 -43.29
N GLY A 242 9.56 5.40 -43.83
CA GLY A 242 8.39 5.65 -44.67
C GLY A 242 7.16 6.26 -43.99
N SER A 243 7.17 6.53 -42.68
CA SER A 243 6.09 7.24 -41.98
C SER A 243 6.57 8.58 -41.38
N SER A 244 5.73 9.61 -41.44
CA SER A 244 5.99 10.91 -40.80
C SER A 244 5.47 10.99 -39.36
N THR A 245 4.76 9.96 -38.87
CA THR A 245 4.16 9.96 -37.53
C THR A 245 5.09 9.31 -36.50
N PRO A 246 5.39 9.98 -35.37
CA PRO A 246 6.12 9.38 -34.25
C PRO A 246 5.42 8.11 -33.74
N ARG A 247 6.20 7.11 -33.33
CA ARG A 247 5.64 5.90 -32.71
C ARG A 247 5.06 6.26 -31.32
N PRO A 248 3.89 5.71 -30.94
CA PRO A 248 3.39 5.84 -29.57
C PRO A 248 4.39 5.23 -28.58
N VAL A 249 4.74 5.98 -27.53
CA VAL A 249 5.68 5.54 -26.50
C VAL A 249 4.91 5.25 -25.20
N ASP A 250 5.08 4.05 -24.66
CA ASP A 250 4.65 3.77 -23.28
C ASP A 250 5.64 4.41 -22.30
N GLU A 251 5.25 5.54 -21.73
CA GLU A 251 6.04 6.33 -20.79
C GLU A 251 6.39 5.58 -19.50
N ASN A 252 5.50 4.71 -19.02
CA ASN A 252 5.74 3.94 -17.80
C ASN A 252 6.74 2.80 -18.08
N GLN A 253 6.64 2.14 -19.23
CA GLN A 253 7.62 1.14 -19.64
C GLN A 253 8.99 1.78 -19.95
N LEU A 254 9.00 2.96 -20.56
CA LEU A 254 10.21 3.72 -20.80
C LEU A 254 10.95 4.05 -19.50
N TYR A 255 10.23 4.51 -18.48
CA TYR A 255 10.82 4.75 -17.15
C TYR A 255 11.42 3.48 -16.55
N TYR A 256 10.71 2.34 -16.69
CA TYR A 256 11.18 1.04 -16.21
C TYR A 256 12.50 0.65 -16.86
N ASP A 257 12.61 0.80 -18.18
CA ASP A 257 13.78 0.44 -18.97
C ASP A 257 14.96 1.40 -18.71
N ALA A 258 14.68 2.69 -18.49
CA ALA A 258 15.68 3.67 -18.08
C ALA A 258 16.37 3.27 -16.76
N LEU A 259 15.66 2.57 -15.86
CA LEU A 259 16.18 2.13 -14.58
C LEU A 259 16.72 0.69 -14.56
N SER A 260 16.76 0.03 -15.72
CA SER A 260 17.06 -1.41 -15.84
C SER A 260 16.12 -2.29 -15.00
N GLY A 261 14.89 -1.81 -14.80
CA GLY A 261 13.83 -2.50 -14.08
C GLY A 261 13.94 -2.48 -12.56
N ARG A 262 13.54 -3.59 -11.93
CA ARG A 262 13.51 -3.71 -10.47
C ARG A 262 14.85 -4.18 -9.94
N ASN A 263 15.26 -3.63 -8.80
CA ASN A 263 16.42 -4.16 -8.09
C ASN A 263 16.12 -5.52 -7.43
N SER A 264 17.13 -6.14 -6.81
CA SER A 264 17.01 -7.42 -6.09
C SER A 264 15.97 -7.44 -4.97
N ARG A 265 15.50 -6.27 -4.52
CA ARG A 265 14.43 -6.12 -3.53
C ARG A 265 13.07 -5.81 -4.17
N ASN A 266 12.95 -6.03 -5.49
CA ASN A 266 11.75 -5.76 -6.28
C ASN A 266 11.31 -4.27 -6.24
N LYS A 267 12.26 -3.35 -6.04
CA LYS A 267 12.00 -1.90 -5.99
C LYS A 267 12.54 -1.19 -7.22
N ILE A 268 11.76 -0.25 -7.72
CA ILE A 268 12.15 0.71 -8.76
C ILE A 268 12.66 1.97 -8.05
N TYR A 269 13.77 2.52 -8.53
CA TYR A 269 14.33 3.75 -7.96
C TYR A 269 13.38 4.94 -8.17
N GLY A 270 13.40 5.93 -7.28
CA GLY A 270 12.64 7.18 -7.43
C GLY A 270 11.12 7.09 -7.19
N ILE A 271 10.54 5.89 -7.19
CA ILE A 271 9.07 5.74 -7.14
C ILE A 271 8.49 5.53 -5.74
N GLY A 272 9.30 5.03 -4.81
CA GLY A 272 8.90 4.78 -3.43
C GLY A 272 7.64 3.93 -3.29
N SER A 273 6.69 4.39 -2.47
CA SER A 273 5.40 3.71 -2.24
C SER A 273 4.40 3.84 -3.39
N SER A 274 4.70 4.67 -4.40
CA SER A 274 3.87 4.78 -5.61
C SER A 274 4.15 3.70 -6.65
N GLN A 275 5.03 2.72 -6.39
CA GLN A 275 5.29 1.66 -7.35
C GLN A 275 4.00 0.96 -7.82
N ASN A 276 3.08 0.69 -6.89
CA ASN A 276 1.83 -0.02 -7.15
C ASN A 276 0.82 0.81 -7.96
N LEU A 277 1.03 2.12 -8.04
CA LEU A 277 0.19 3.02 -8.81
C LEU A 277 0.42 2.86 -10.32
N PHE A 278 1.68 2.62 -10.71
CA PHE A 278 2.14 2.57 -12.10
C PHE A 278 2.45 1.16 -12.59
N TYR A 279 2.91 0.29 -11.70
CA TYR A 279 3.25 -1.09 -12.02
C TYR A 279 2.45 -2.00 -11.10
N ALA A 280 1.42 -2.62 -11.65
CA ALA A 280 0.65 -3.63 -10.91
C ALA A 280 1.61 -4.68 -10.33
N LEU A 281 1.39 -5.06 -9.08
CA LEU A 281 2.04 -6.24 -8.53
C LEU A 281 1.56 -7.46 -9.33
N SER A 282 2.48 -8.30 -9.78
CA SER A 282 2.11 -9.68 -10.12
C SER A 282 1.52 -10.35 -8.88
N SER A 283 0.59 -11.30 -9.04
CA SER A 283 0.02 -12.06 -7.91
C SER A 283 1.08 -12.70 -7.01
N SER A 284 2.25 -13.05 -7.56
CA SER A 284 3.41 -13.53 -6.81
C SER A 284 4.05 -12.47 -5.87
N THR A 285 3.88 -11.18 -6.17
CA THR A 285 4.43 -10.09 -5.35
C THR A 285 3.56 -9.81 -4.12
N ILE A 286 2.24 -10.04 -4.19
CA ILE A 286 1.36 -9.95 -3.01
C ILE A 286 1.82 -10.98 -1.98
N ALA A 287 2.09 -12.22 -2.42
CA ALA A 287 2.63 -13.27 -1.56
C ALA A 287 3.99 -12.91 -0.92
N HIS A 288 4.87 -12.18 -1.61
CA HIS A 288 6.16 -11.76 -1.06
C HIS A 288 6.08 -10.60 -0.06
N ILE A 289 5.13 -9.67 -0.22
CA ILE A 289 4.89 -8.60 0.78
C ILE A 289 4.22 -9.19 2.03
N SER A 290 3.32 -10.15 1.86
CA SER A 290 2.71 -10.92 2.95
C SER A 290 3.73 -11.83 3.65
N ASN A 291 4.77 -12.32 2.95
CA ASN A 291 5.83 -13.15 3.53
C ASN A 291 6.76 -12.43 4.53
N SER A 292 6.61 -11.12 4.76
CA SER A 292 7.29 -10.44 5.87
C SER A 292 6.53 -10.55 7.21
N SER A 293 5.38 -11.23 7.26
CA SER A 293 4.73 -11.70 8.49
C SER A 293 4.41 -13.19 8.37
N TYR A 294 5.28 -14.02 8.96
CA TYR A 294 5.09 -15.44 9.31
C TYR A 294 4.35 -16.35 8.30
N PRO A 295 5.06 -17.30 7.66
CA PRO A 295 4.48 -18.62 7.41
C PRO A 295 4.30 -19.32 8.75
N ASN A 296 3.10 -19.85 8.99
CA ASN A 296 2.85 -20.79 10.07
C ASN A 296 3.80 -21.98 9.88
N SER A 297 4.63 -22.32 10.87
CA SER A 297 5.63 -23.42 10.76
C SER A 297 4.99 -24.75 10.33
N GLN A 298 3.73 -24.98 10.73
CA GLN A 298 2.98 -26.20 10.44
C GLN A 298 2.44 -26.27 9.01
N ASP A 299 2.12 -25.13 8.39
CA ASP A 299 1.63 -25.09 7.00
C ASP A 299 2.79 -25.19 6.01
N TYR A 300 3.99 -24.73 6.39
CA TYR A 300 5.20 -24.94 5.59
C TYR A 300 5.62 -26.41 5.57
N GLU A 301 5.55 -27.12 6.71
CA GLU A 301 5.81 -28.57 6.76
C GLU A 301 4.78 -29.36 5.96
N LYS A 302 3.49 -29.02 6.07
CA LYS A 302 2.44 -29.64 5.25
C LYS A 302 2.68 -29.40 3.76
N LEU A 303 3.00 -28.17 3.35
CA LEU A 303 3.29 -27.85 1.95
C LEU A 303 4.55 -28.55 1.43
N GLN A 304 5.61 -28.64 2.24
CA GLN A 304 6.82 -29.40 1.90
C GLN A 304 6.52 -30.89 1.75
N THR A 305 5.66 -31.44 2.61
CA THR A 305 5.21 -32.83 2.53
C THR A 305 4.38 -33.07 1.27
N GLU A 306 3.42 -32.19 0.97
CA GLU A 306 2.61 -32.28 -0.26
C GLU A 306 3.47 -32.14 -1.52
N LEU A 307 4.44 -31.22 -1.55
CA LEU A 307 5.37 -31.08 -2.68
C LEU A 307 6.24 -32.33 -2.86
N LYS A 308 6.64 -32.98 -1.77
CA LYS A 308 7.40 -34.24 -1.83
C LYS A 308 6.53 -35.37 -2.40
N VAL A 309 5.31 -35.53 -1.91
CA VAL A 309 4.34 -36.51 -2.40
C VAL A 309 4.00 -36.27 -3.87
N MET A 310 3.79 -35.01 -4.27
CA MET A 310 3.50 -34.65 -5.65
C MET A 310 4.68 -34.94 -6.60
N LYS A 311 5.92 -34.68 -6.14
CA LYS A 311 7.13 -35.06 -6.89
C LYS A 311 7.29 -36.57 -7.03
N GLU A 312 6.98 -37.34 -5.99
CA GLU A 312 6.99 -38.81 -6.05
C GLU A 312 5.97 -39.33 -7.07
N ARG A 313 4.73 -38.80 -7.03
CA ARG A 313 3.67 -39.14 -8.00
C ARG A 313 4.03 -38.80 -9.44
N MET A 314 4.74 -37.68 -9.63
CA MET A 314 5.20 -37.28 -10.97
C MET A 314 6.25 -38.26 -11.52
N LYS A 315 7.18 -38.71 -10.68
CA LYS A 315 8.15 -39.76 -11.06
C LYS A 315 7.47 -41.10 -11.38
N GLU A 316 6.45 -41.49 -10.62
CA GLU A 316 5.68 -42.71 -10.91
C GLU A 316 4.93 -42.62 -12.23
N MET A 317 4.35 -41.45 -12.52
CA MET A 317 3.65 -41.19 -13.78
C MET A 317 4.62 -41.23 -14.96
N ASP A 318 5.79 -40.60 -14.85
CA ASP A 318 6.84 -40.66 -15.88
C ASP A 318 7.33 -42.11 -16.11
N ALA A 319 7.51 -42.89 -15.04
CA ALA A 319 7.88 -44.29 -15.14
C ALA A 319 6.78 -45.14 -15.81
N MET A 320 5.51 -44.83 -15.54
CA MET A 320 4.37 -45.51 -16.17
C MET A 320 4.27 -45.16 -17.66
N GLN A 321 4.46 -43.89 -18.01
CA GLN A 321 4.50 -43.45 -19.41
C GLN A 321 5.64 -44.10 -20.18
N GLN A 322 6.82 -44.22 -19.55
CA GLN A 322 7.96 -44.89 -20.16
C GLN A 322 7.66 -46.38 -20.40
N ARG A 323 7.03 -47.07 -19.43
CA ARG A 323 6.61 -48.47 -19.60
C ARG A 323 5.58 -48.66 -20.71
N MET A 324 4.62 -47.75 -20.84
CA MET A 324 3.65 -47.80 -21.93
C MET A 324 4.34 -47.65 -23.28
N LYS A 325 5.28 -46.71 -23.39
CA LYS A 325 6.06 -46.50 -24.61
C LYS A 325 6.94 -47.70 -24.98
N ASP A 326 7.54 -48.35 -23.98
CA ASP A 326 8.33 -49.56 -24.18
C ASP A 326 7.46 -50.75 -24.60
N MET A 327 6.23 -50.85 -24.05
CA MET A 327 5.25 -51.86 -24.44
C MET A 327 4.73 -51.63 -25.87
N GLU A 328 4.46 -50.39 -26.27
CA GLU A 328 4.10 -50.03 -27.65
C GLU A 328 5.22 -50.39 -28.63
N ASN A 329 6.48 -50.09 -28.28
CA ASN A 329 7.63 -50.46 -29.09
C ASN A 329 7.83 -51.98 -29.20
N LEU A 330 7.52 -52.74 -28.14
CA LEU A 330 7.57 -54.20 -28.17
C LEU A 330 6.48 -54.77 -29.09
N LEU A 331 5.25 -54.26 -28.99
CA LEU A 331 4.13 -54.67 -29.83
C LEU A 331 4.38 -54.35 -31.31
N ALA A 332 4.95 -53.18 -31.61
CA ALA A 332 5.35 -52.82 -32.97
C ALA A 332 6.39 -53.80 -33.54
N ARG A 333 7.43 -54.14 -32.76
CA ARG A 333 8.46 -55.11 -33.18
C ARG A 333 7.91 -56.53 -33.37
N MET A 334 6.94 -56.95 -32.55
CA MET A 334 6.29 -58.25 -32.72
C MET A 334 5.38 -58.28 -33.94
N SER A 335 4.73 -57.16 -34.29
CA SER A 335 3.93 -57.03 -35.50
C SER A 335 4.77 -57.04 -36.78
N ASP A 336 5.98 -56.47 -36.75
CA ASP A 336 6.89 -56.48 -37.90
C ASP A 336 7.50 -57.87 -38.17
N ASN A 337 7.74 -58.67 -37.11
CA ASN A 337 8.25 -60.05 -37.22
C ASN A 337 7.19 -61.08 -37.64
N GLN A 338 5.90 -60.73 -37.69
CA GLN A 338 4.84 -61.61 -38.22
C GLN A 338 4.52 -61.35 -39.71
N ASN A 339 5.14 -60.33 -40.31
CA ASN A 339 4.98 -59.95 -41.72
C ASN A 339 6.23 -60.23 -42.59
N GLN A 340 7.17 -61.05 -42.09
CA GLN A 340 8.20 -61.74 -42.87
C GLN A 340 7.89 -63.24 -42.87
#